data_AF-A0A9N9GIY4-F1
#
_entry.id   AF-A0A9N9GIY4-F1
#
_cell.length_a   1.000
_cell.length_b   1.000
_cell.length_c   1.000
_cell.angle_alpha   90.00
_cell.angle_beta   90.00
_cell.angle_gamma   90.00
#
_symmetry.space_group_name_H-M   'P 1'
#
loop_
_entity.id
_entity.type
_entity.pdbx_description
1 polymer ?
#
loop_
_entity_poly.entity_id
_entity_poly.type
_entity_poly.pdbx_seq_one_letter_code
_entity_poly.pdbx_strand_id
1 'polypeptide(L)'
;MFSENLHFFEKLSIFLIETKIPHEKIKFLKNTISLKGGFIVTNPSTADVILTILKSPARISRYIGSETRKPIVSIEWVDKCVSKGARIEFVDYLIRGIEEDAMDWTTVEEEEEDQDLFDEDSNSSSSRSPIYTSENEHSDDGRDVDLDPRFLNTSYECLRPTPLKPKFNAKLVELLEVIERAREVNDQWRNALSYRRAIAVLKSYPRDIISHKEIKKIRGIGSKIGYQIESYLRTGTITEAEHILQDKRFHTLELFASIFGVGFKTALSWYRKGYRTIEDCKNHPNLTKAQQLGLQLFDDLREKTLPQNSPFSKRRMSREDVEEIYNIIKENVKKLDPGCVLQPVGGYRRGKELNGDLDLIISHPDEERVPSLLNDVITTLTEGGYIKNLLYRARSESRTGIIDHLEKCFVAFLQPSTQIKRQVDFIIATQSQFASALVGWTGSRQYERSLRRYAKREKKMVFASHGLFTNTKPRILIPTSTEREIFDILGVPWLEPEMRNC
;
A
#
# COMPACT_ATOMS: atom_id res chain seq x y z
N MET A 1 -56.36 22.01 7.87
CA MET A 1 -55.22 22.91 8.18
C MET A 1 -54.15 22.63 7.17
N PHE A 2 -53.86 23.62 6.32
CA PHE A 2 -52.84 23.53 5.27
C PHE A 2 -51.48 23.26 5.94
N SER A 3 -50.83 22.13 5.62
CA SER A 3 -49.44 21.95 6.03
C SER A 3 -48.63 22.99 5.25
N GLU A 4 -48.03 23.95 5.95
CA GLU A 4 -47.06 24.86 5.36
C GLU A 4 -46.06 24.01 4.55
N ASN A 5 -45.99 24.25 3.24
CA ASN A 5 -44.92 23.69 2.42
C ASN A 5 -43.63 24.35 2.90
N LEU A 6 -42.98 23.76 3.92
CA LEU A 6 -41.68 24.20 4.38
C LEU A 6 -40.71 24.11 3.20
N HIS A 7 -40.34 25.27 2.66
CA HIS A 7 -39.36 25.44 1.59
C HIS A 7 -37.95 25.35 2.16
N PHE A 8 -37.59 24.21 2.75
CA PHE A 8 -36.33 24.10 3.48
C PHE A 8 -35.08 24.06 2.57
N PHE A 9 -35.22 23.96 1.25
CA PHE A 9 -34.12 24.19 0.30
C PHE A 9 -34.11 25.60 -0.30
N GLU A 10 -34.90 26.53 0.26
CA GLU A 10 -34.92 27.92 -0.18
C GLU A 10 -33.51 28.51 -0.32
N LYS A 11 -33.27 29.22 -1.45
CA LYS A 11 -32.00 29.88 -1.81
C LYS A 11 -30.80 28.94 -1.98
N LEU A 12 -31.00 27.63 -2.06
CA LEU A 12 -29.91 26.68 -2.29
C LEU A 12 -29.80 26.32 -3.78
N SER A 13 -28.65 26.63 -4.38
CA SER A 13 -28.31 26.23 -5.75
C SER A 13 -27.61 24.87 -5.74
N ILE A 14 -28.16 23.89 -6.44
CA ILE A 14 -27.69 22.50 -6.42
C ILE A 14 -27.32 22.06 -7.83
N PHE A 15 -26.11 21.51 -7.98
CA PHE A 15 -25.72 20.79 -9.18
C PHE A 15 -25.82 19.28 -8.93
N LEU A 16 -26.49 18.53 -9.82
CA LEU A 16 -26.69 17.09 -9.68
C LEU A 16 -25.84 16.34 -10.71
N ILE A 17 -24.92 15.50 -10.24
CA ILE A 17 -24.22 14.54 -11.10
C ILE A 17 -25.14 13.33 -11.30
N GLU A 18 -25.81 13.29 -12.45
CA GLU A 18 -26.85 12.30 -12.77
C GLU A 18 -26.31 10.89 -13.07
N THR A 19 -25.00 10.75 -13.31
CA THR A 19 -24.36 9.47 -13.66
C THR A 19 -24.59 8.39 -12.61
N LYS A 20 -25.03 7.20 -13.04
CA LYS A 20 -25.37 6.03 -12.22
C LYS A 20 -26.57 6.23 -11.27
N ILE A 21 -27.29 7.35 -11.37
CA ILE A 21 -28.56 7.53 -10.67
C ILE A 21 -29.69 7.01 -11.58
N PRO A 22 -30.58 6.12 -11.10
CA PRO A 22 -31.75 5.69 -11.89
C PRO A 22 -32.62 6.88 -12.31
N HIS A 23 -33.16 6.85 -13.53
CA HIS A 23 -33.93 7.96 -14.10
C HIS A 23 -35.09 8.44 -13.21
N GLU A 24 -35.85 7.49 -12.64
CA GLU A 24 -36.93 7.80 -11.70
C GLU A 24 -36.44 8.55 -10.46
N LYS A 25 -35.25 8.20 -9.95
CA LYS A 25 -34.65 8.87 -8.79
C LYS A 25 -34.15 10.27 -9.15
N ILE A 26 -33.62 10.49 -10.36
CA ILE A 26 -33.26 11.84 -10.85
C ILE A 26 -34.49 12.73 -10.88
N LYS A 27 -35.59 12.25 -11.47
CA LYS A 27 -36.86 12.98 -11.53
C LYS A 27 -37.40 13.29 -10.13
N PHE A 28 -37.36 12.31 -9.23
CA PHE A 28 -37.73 12.51 -7.82
C PHE A 28 -36.88 13.59 -7.14
N LEU A 29 -35.55 13.53 -7.27
CA LEU A 29 -34.64 14.49 -6.64
C LEU A 29 -34.87 15.91 -7.17
N LYS A 30 -34.93 16.11 -8.49
CA LYS A 30 -35.18 17.42 -9.10
C LYS A 30 -36.53 18.00 -8.66
N ASN A 31 -37.59 17.21 -8.73
CA ASN A 31 -38.93 17.64 -8.30
C ASN A 31 -38.95 18.00 -6.81
N THR A 32 -38.34 17.17 -5.96
CA THR A 32 -38.28 17.41 -4.51
C THR A 32 -37.53 18.69 -4.19
N ILE A 33 -36.36 18.89 -4.81
CA ILE A 33 -35.53 20.08 -4.61
C ILE A 33 -36.32 21.34 -4.99
N SER A 34 -36.93 21.36 -6.18
CA SER A 34 -37.71 22.51 -6.65
C SER A 34 -38.97 22.76 -5.82
N LEU A 35 -39.74 21.71 -5.48
CA LEU A 35 -40.92 21.84 -4.64
C LEU A 35 -40.59 22.39 -3.24
N LYS A 36 -39.39 22.09 -2.72
CA LYS A 36 -38.91 22.56 -1.43
C LYS A 36 -38.06 23.85 -1.52
N GLY A 37 -38.12 24.57 -2.65
CA GLY A 37 -37.58 25.92 -2.81
C GLY A 37 -36.12 26.03 -3.29
N GLY A 38 -35.48 24.91 -3.64
CA GLY A 38 -34.12 24.90 -4.19
C GLY A 38 -34.06 25.04 -5.71
N PHE A 39 -32.89 25.42 -6.21
CA PHE A 39 -32.64 25.65 -7.64
C PHE A 39 -31.68 24.62 -8.20
N ILE A 40 -32.05 23.95 -9.29
CA ILE A 40 -31.12 23.06 -10.01
C ILE A 40 -30.34 23.90 -11.03
N VAL A 41 -29.02 23.91 -10.91
CA VAL A 41 -28.12 24.61 -11.84
C VAL A 41 -27.43 23.61 -12.77
N THR A 42 -27.03 24.09 -13.95
CA THR A 42 -26.32 23.29 -14.97
C THR A 42 -24.81 23.43 -14.91
N ASN A 43 -24.29 24.41 -14.18
CA ASN A 43 -22.86 24.64 -14.00
C ASN A 43 -22.47 24.33 -12.53
N PRO A 44 -21.54 23.39 -12.28
CA PRO A 44 -21.11 23.04 -10.92
C PRO A 44 -20.48 24.21 -10.18
N SER A 45 -19.79 25.13 -10.88
CA SER A 45 -19.12 26.28 -10.26
C SER A 45 -20.10 27.29 -9.65
N THR A 46 -21.34 27.34 -10.16
CA THR A 46 -22.41 28.22 -9.66
C THR A 46 -23.28 27.56 -8.58
N ALA A 47 -23.02 26.30 -8.23
CA ALA A 47 -23.76 25.61 -7.18
C ALA A 47 -23.23 25.98 -5.78
N ASP A 48 -24.09 25.89 -4.79
CA ASP A 48 -23.74 25.90 -3.37
C ASP A 48 -23.37 24.50 -2.88
N VAL A 49 -24.02 23.47 -3.43
CA VAL A 49 -23.81 22.05 -3.11
C VAL A 49 -23.88 21.20 -4.37
N ILE A 50 -23.00 20.20 -4.45
CA ILE A 50 -22.98 19.19 -5.53
C ILE A 50 -23.53 17.88 -4.98
N LEU A 51 -24.58 17.34 -5.61
CA LEU A 51 -25.18 16.06 -5.24
C LEU A 51 -24.75 14.94 -6.17
N THR A 52 -24.43 13.78 -5.61
CA THR A 52 -24.07 12.59 -6.40
C THR A 52 -24.28 11.28 -5.64
N ILE A 53 -24.40 10.17 -6.37
CA ILE A 53 -24.30 8.81 -5.83
C ILE A 53 -22.86 8.26 -5.89
N LEU A 54 -21.97 8.94 -6.62
CA LEU A 54 -20.59 8.52 -6.81
C LEU A 54 -19.79 8.74 -5.52
N LYS A 55 -19.06 7.72 -5.05
CA LYS A 55 -18.22 7.83 -3.83
C LYS A 55 -16.75 8.15 -4.12
N SER A 56 -16.28 7.96 -5.36
CA SER A 56 -14.87 8.12 -5.73
C SER A 56 -14.56 9.56 -6.16
N PRO A 57 -13.63 10.26 -5.48
CA PRO A 57 -13.20 11.62 -5.86
C PRO A 57 -12.75 11.74 -7.33
N ALA A 58 -12.04 10.73 -7.84
CA ALA A 58 -11.55 10.70 -9.21
C ALA A 58 -12.65 10.54 -10.27
N ARG A 59 -13.80 9.95 -9.92
CA ARG A 59 -14.97 9.89 -10.81
C ARG A 59 -15.75 11.19 -10.74
N ILE A 60 -15.89 11.77 -9.55
CA ILE A 60 -16.59 13.03 -9.36
C ILE A 60 -15.89 14.17 -10.10
N SER A 61 -14.56 14.27 -10.00
CA SER A 61 -13.77 15.33 -10.64
C SER A 61 -13.93 15.42 -12.16
N ARG A 62 -14.31 14.31 -12.83
CA ARG A 62 -14.60 14.31 -14.28
C ARG A 62 -15.82 15.15 -14.66
N TYR A 63 -16.74 15.38 -13.72
CA TYR A 63 -17.98 16.11 -13.97
C TYR A 63 -17.95 17.55 -13.46
N ILE A 64 -17.05 17.85 -12.53
CA ILE A 64 -17.03 19.15 -11.84
C ILE A 64 -15.71 19.92 -12.01
N GLY A 65 -14.68 19.32 -12.63
CA GLY A 65 -13.34 19.90 -12.70
C GLY A 65 -12.54 19.66 -11.41
N SER A 66 -11.23 19.54 -11.54
CA SER A 66 -10.32 19.29 -10.40
C SER A 66 -10.23 20.45 -9.40
N GLU A 67 -10.61 21.65 -9.84
CA GLU A 67 -10.49 22.91 -9.10
C GLU A 67 -11.75 23.30 -8.31
N THR A 68 -12.84 22.53 -8.42
CA THR A 68 -14.11 22.86 -7.75
C THR A 68 -14.02 22.60 -6.24
N ARG A 69 -14.14 23.68 -5.45
CA ARG A 69 -14.12 23.67 -3.97
C ARG A 69 -15.51 23.66 -3.33
N LYS A 70 -16.52 23.19 -4.05
CA LYS A 70 -17.90 23.14 -3.56
C LYS A 70 -18.13 21.87 -2.74
N PRO A 71 -18.94 21.90 -1.67
CA PRO A 71 -19.32 20.70 -0.92
C PRO A 71 -19.94 19.63 -1.82
N ILE A 72 -19.37 18.42 -1.78
CA ILE A 72 -19.90 17.26 -2.51
C ILE A 72 -20.60 16.36 -1.51
N VAL A 73 -21.89 16.11 -1.76
CA VAL A 73 -22.81 15.52 -0.80
C VAL A 73 -23.52 14.33 -1.44
N SER A 74 -23.69 13.25 -0.68
CA SER A 74 -24.48 12.08 -1.07
C SER A 74 -25.95 12.48 -1.33
N ILE A 75 -26.57 11.92 -2.37
CA ILE A 75 -28.01 12.11 -2.64
C ILE A 75 -28.92 11.67 -1.49
N GLU A 76 -28.43 10.80 -0.59
CA GLU A 76 -29.14 10.37 0.62
C GLU A 76 -29.48 11.54 1.58
N TRP A 77 -28.73 12.64 1.50
CA TRP A 77 -29.01 13.85 2.28
C TRP A 77 -30.39 14.43 1.96
N VAL A 78 -30.79 14.41 0.68
CA VAL A 78 -32.11 14.91 0.26
C VAL A 78 -33.22 14.05 0.86
N ASP A 79 -33.06 12.73 0.82
CA ASP A 79 -34.02 11.79 1.41
C ASP A 79 -34.16 12.02 2.92
N LYS A 80 -33.04 12.30 3.61
CA LYS A 80 -33.06 12.61 5.04
C LYS A 80 -33.76 13.93 5.34
N CYS A 81 -33.48 15.00 4.60
CA CYS A 81 -34.17 16.28 4.73
C CYS A 81 -35.69 16.12 4.56
N VAL A 82 -36.13 15.35 3.56
CA VAL A 82 -37.55 15.02 3.36
C VAL A 82 -38.12 14.27 4.55
N SER A 83 -37.44 13.22 5.03
CA SER A 83 -37.89 12.44 6.19
C SER A 83 -38.01 13.26 7.48
N LYS A 84 -37.19 14.30 7.62
CA LYS A 84 -37.17 15.19 8.79
C LYS A 84 -38.08 16.42 8.64
N GLY A 85 -38.61 16.67 7.44
CA GLY A 85 -39.41 17.86 7.14
C GLY A 85 -38.65 19.19 7.24
N ALA A 86 -37.31 19.14 7.29
CA ALA A 86 -36.44 20.30 7.48
C ALA A 86 -35.07 20.06 6.83
N ARG A 87 -34.38 21.16 6.50
CA ARG A 87 -32.99 21.10 6.02
C ARG A 87 -32.09 20.83 7.19
N ILE A 88 -31.39 19.70 7.12
CA ILE A 88 -30.37 19.31 8.08
C ILE A 88 -28.98 19.63 7.53
N GLU A 89 -28.00 19.74 8.42
CA GLU A 89 -26.59 19.86 8.03
C GLU A 89 -26.16 18.67 7.17
N PHE A 90 -25.35 18.94 6.13
CA PHE A 90 -24.90 17.91 5.19
C PHE A 90 -23.56 17.28 5.60
N VAL A 91 -22.98 17.65 6.75
CA VAL A 91 -21.63 17.22 7.19
C VAL A 91 -21.45 15.71 7.21
N ASP A 92 -22.46 14.97 7.66
CA ASP A 92 -22.45 13.50 7.73
C ASP A 92 -22.66 12.83 6.37
N TYR A 93 -23.01 13.62 5.35
CA TYR A 93 -23.27 13.18 3.98
C TYR A 93 -22.20 13.66 3.00
N LEU A 94 -21.16 14.36 3.50
CA LEU A 94 -20.03 14.80 2.69
C LEU A 94 -19.23 13.61 2.17
N ILE A 95 -18.94 13.63 0.88
CA ILE A 95 -18.07 12.66 0.22
C ILE A 95 -16.63 13.15 0.37
N ARG A 96 -15.87 12.54 1.29
CA ARG A 96 -14.49 12.95 1.62
C ARG A 96 -13.49 12.50 0.54
N GLY A 97 -12.44 13.30 0.32
CA GLY A 97 -11.32 12.94 -0.56
C GLY A 97 -10.91 13.96 -1.64
N ILE A 98 -11.31 15.22 -1.53
CA ILE A 98 -10.80 16.32 -2.38
C ILE A 98 -10.00 17.38 -1.58
N GLU A 99 -10.08 17.37 -0.25
CA GLU A 99 -9.23 18.20 0.60
C GLU A 99 -8.44 17.32 1.58
N GLU A 100 -7.17 17.70 1.73
CA GLU A 100 -6.10 17.16 2.58
C GLU A 100 -5.41 15.86 2.12
N ASP A 101 -4.34 16.08 1.34
CA ASP A 101 -3.20 15.19 1.16
C ASP A 101 -2.50 14.92 2.50
N ALA A 102 -2.96 13.92 3.23
CA ALA A 102 -2.15 13.12 4.14
C ALA A 102 -2.42 11.64 3.81
N MET A 103 -1.72 11.15 2.79
CA MET A 103 -1.97 9.85 2.18
C MET A 103 -1.43 8.72 3.06
N ASP A 104 -2.34 8.05 3.77
CA ASP A 104 -2.11 6.68 4.26
C ASP A 104 -2.33 5.72 3.08
N TRP A 105 -1.23 5.16 2.58
CA TRP A 105 -1.23 4.26 1.42
C TRP A 105 -1.90 2.91 1.70
N THR A 106 -2.18 2.58 2.96
CA THR A 106 -2.73 1.27 3.30
C THR A 106 -4.26 1.22 3.20
N THR A 107 -4.97 2.32 3.53
CA THR A 107 -6.45 2.32 3.59
C THR A 107 -7.11 2.37 2.21
N VAL A 108 -6.49 3.06 1.26
CA VAL A 108 -7.02 3.22 -0.11
C VAL A 108 -6.98 1.91 -0.89
N GLU A 109 -6.01 1.02 -0.60
CA GLU A 109 -5.88 -0.28 -1.27
C GLU A 109 -7.01 -1.26 -0.90
N GLU A 110 -7.58 -1.17 0.31
CA GLU A 110 -8.62 -2.11 0.78
C GLU A 110 -10.03 -1.77 0.28
N GLU A 111 -10.39 -0.47 0.19
CA GLU A 111 -11.72 -0.05 -0.29
C GLU A 111 -11.89 -0.20 -1.81
N GLU A 112 -10.81 -0.09 -2.58
CA GLU A 112 -10.83 -0.30 -4.04
C GLU A 112 -10.84 -1.80 -4.41
N GLU A 113 -10.23 -2.69 -3.61
CA GLU A 113 -10.17 -4.14 -3.90
C GLU A 113 -11.47 -4.89 -3.55
N ASP A 114 -12.32 -4.40 -2.63
CA ASP A 114 -13.64 -5.01 -2.37
C ASP A 114 -14.65 -4.75 -3.52
N GLN A 115 -14.36 -3.82 -4.44
CA GLN A 115 -15.18 -3.58 -5.63
C GLN A 115 -14.80 -4.46 -6.83
N ASP A 116 -13.55 -4.95 -6.89
CA ASP A 116 -13.00 -5.65 -8.07
C ASP A 116 -13.27 -7.17 -8.09
N LEU A 117 -14.07 -7.73 -7.16
CA LEU A 117 -14.48 -9.15 -7.17
C LEU A 117 -15.92 -9.40 -7.59
N PHE A 118 -16.65 -8.35 -7.95
CA PHE A 118 -17.90 -8.51 -8.67
C PHE A 118 -17.70 -8.73 -10.18
N ASP A 119 -16.44 -8.80 -10.65
CA ASP A 119 -16.06 -9.02 -12.05
C ASP A 119 -15.23 -10.31 -12.27
N GLU A 120 -15.43 -11.36 -11.45
CA GLU A 120 -14.92 -12.70 -11.81
C GLU A 120 -15.71 -13.36 -12.96
N ASP A 121 -16.81 -12.76 -13.45
CA ASP A 121 -17.65 -13.32 -14.53
C ASP A 121 -18.05 -12.32 -15.64
N SER A 122 -17.25 -11.28 -15.94
CA SER A 122 -17.52 -10.39 -17.08
C SER A 122 -16.36 -10.36 -18.09
N ASN A 123 -16.28 -11.45 -18.85
CA ASN A 123 -15.53 -11.51 -20.10
C ASN A 123 -16.26 -10.63 -21.15
N SER A 124 -16.16 -9.30 -21.02
CA SER A 124 -16.66 -8.36 -22.02
C SER A 124 -15.51 -7.65 -22.72
N SER A 125 -15.35 -8.00 -23.99
CA SER A 125 -14.41 -7.45 -24.95
C SER A 125 -14.59 -5.95 -25.17
N SER A 126 -13.47 -5.20 -25.12
CA SER A 126 -13.36 -3.86 -25.70
C SER A 126 -11.90 -3.59 -26.11
N SER A 127 -11.51 -4.18 -27.24
CA SER A 127 -10.61 -3.66 -28.28
C SER A 127 -9.57 -2.58 -27.94
N ARG A 128 -8.29 -2.99 -27.87
CA ARG A 128 -7.24 -2.71 -28.90
C ARG A 128 -5.95 -3.45 -28.51
N SER A 129 -5.83 -4.70 -28.95
CA SER A 129 -4.57 -5.46 -28.90
C SER A 129 -3.64 -4.97 -30.01
N PRO A 130 -2.31 -4.88 -29.80
CA PRO A 130 -1.37 -4.80 -30.89
C PRO A 130 -1.45 -6.10 -31.70
N ILE A 131 -1.53 -5.99 -33.01
CA ILE A 131 -1.49 -7.13 -33.94
C ILE A 131 -0.10 -7.76 -33.82
N TYR A 132 0.01 -8.84 -33.06
CA TYR A 132 1.06 -9.82 -33.25
C TYR A 132 0.54 -10.81 -34.29
N THR A 133 1.09 -10.76 -35.49
CA THR A 133 0.85 -11.76 -36.54
C THR A 133 1.33 -13.12 -36.04
N SER A 134 0.38 -14.01 -35.78
CA SER A 134 0.65 -15.43 -35.47
C SER A 134 0.93 -16.17 -36.77
N GLU A 135 2.19 -16.20 -37.18
CA GLU A 135 2.69 -17.21 -38.11
C GLU A 135 3.80 -17.98 -37.40
N ASN A 136 3.40 -19.07 -36.74
CA ASN A 136 4.13 -20.33 -36.58
C ASN A 136 3.37 -21.23 -35.60
N GLU A 137 2.39 -21.96 -36.14
CA GLU A 137 1.92 -23.19 -35.52
C GLU A 137 3.04 -24.22 -35.63
N HIS A 138 3.78 -24.42 -34.54
CA HIS A 138 4.73 -25.52 -34.40
C HIS A 138 4.25 -26.48 -33.31
N SER A 139 3.89 -27.68 -33.78
CA SER A 139 3.78 -28.96 -33.09
C SER A 139 3.54 -28.89 -31.58
N ASP A 140 2.27 -28.70 -31.23
CA ASP A 140 1.75 -28.99 -29.90
C ASP A 140 1.81 -30.51 -29.66
N ASP A 141 2.85 -30.99 -28.96
CA ASP A 141 2.79 -32.29 -28.27
C ASP A 141 1.65 -32.18 -27.26
N GLY A 142 0.47 -32.67 -27.65
CA GLY A 142 -0.81 -32.54 -26.95
C GLY A 142 -0.89 -33.18 -25.56
N ARG A 143 0.21 -33.26 -24.81
CA ARG A 143 0.21 -33.60 -23.39
C ARG A 143 -0.32 -32.42 -22.59
N ASP A 144 -1.48 -32.62 -21.97
CA ASP A 144 -1.99 -31.71 -20.95
C ASP A 144 -1.00 -31.66 -19.79
N VAL A 145 -0.41 -30.48 -19.55
CA VAL A 145 0.57 -30.29 -18.47
C VAL A 145 -0.20 -29.88 -17.23
N ASP A 146 -0.25 -30.76 -16.23
CA ASP A 146 -0.81 -30.44 -14.92
C ASP A 146 0.16 -29.66 -14.04
N LEU A 147 -0.43 -28.95 -13.07
CA LEU A 147 0.34 -28.29 -12.03
C LEU A 147 1.07 -29.33 -11.19
N ASP A 148 2.24 -28.96 -10.67
CA ASP A 148 2.95 -29.84 -9.74
C ASP A 148 2.05 -30.14 -8.53
N PRO A 149 1.83 -31.40 -8.14
CA PRO A 149 0.90 -31.77 -7.07
C PRO A 149 1.32 -31.22 -5.69
N ARG A 150 2.58 -30.81 -5.52
CA ARG A 150 3.07 -30.15 -4.29
C ARG A 150 2.73 -28.67 -4.25
N PHE A 151 2.29 -28.08 -5.37
CA PHE A 151 2.01 -26.66 -5.46
C PHE A 151 0.61 -26.31 -4.94
N LEU A 152 0.55 -25.46 -3.92
CA LEU A 152 -0.71 -24.94 -3.41
C LEU A 152 -1.22 -23.79 -4.30
N ASN A 153 -2.07 -24.12 -5.27
CA ASN A 153 -2.64 -23.17 -6.22
C ASN A 153 -3.79 -22.34 -5.63
N THR A 154 -3.45 -21.35 -4.80
CA THR A 154 -4.39 -20.45 -4.12
C THR A 154 -4.14 -18.98 -4.50
N SER A 155 -5.15 -18.12 -4.41
CA SER A 155 -4.98 -16.68 -4.56
C SER A 155 -4.29 -16.02 -3.36
N TYR A 156 -4.17 -16.73 -2.23
CA TYR A 156 -3.60 -16.23 -0.97
C TYR A 156 -2.13 -16.63 -0.77
N GLU A 157 -1.22 -15.70 -1.03
CA GLU A 157 0.20 -15.77 -0.74
C GLU A 157 0.52 -16.16 0.70
N CYS A 158 -0.27 -15.71 1.68
CA CYS A 158 -0.02 -16.03 3.10
C CYS A 158 -0.07 -17.54 3.42
N LEU A 159 -0.67 -18.35 2.55
CA LEU A 159 -0.75 -19.80 2.68
C LEU A 159 0.44 -20.53 2.04
N ARG A 160 1.34 -19.82 1.34
CA ARG A 160 2.46 -20.43 0.61
C ARG A 160 3.79 -20.06 1.25
N PRO A 161 4.73 -21.01 1.39
CA PRO A 161 6.11 -20.68 1.70
C PRO A 161 6.75 -19.96 0.50
N THR A 162 7.11 -18.69 0.67
CA THR A 162 7.83 -17.91 -0.34
C THR A 162 9.24 -17.57 0.16
N PRO A 163 10.28 -18.27 -0.33
CA PRO A 163 11.66 -18.02 0.09
C PRO A 163 12.15 -16.67 -0.42
N LEU A 164 13.24 -16.14 0.18
CA LEU A 164 13.87 -14.91 -0.31
C LEU A 164 14.36 -15.06 -1.75
N LYS A 165 15.21 -16.06 -2.00
CA LYS A 165 15.73 -16.44 -3.32
C LYS A 165 14.96 -17.68 -3.79
N PRO A 166 14.28 -17.65 -4.94
CA PRO A 166 13.53 -18.80 -5.40
C PRO A 166 14.48 -19.89 -5.88
N LYS A 167 14.14 -21.15 -5.60
CA LYS A 167 14.92 -22.32 -6.05
C LYS A 167 14.82 -22.53 -7.56
N PHE A 168 13.66 -22.20 -8.13
CA PHE A 168 13.32 -22.34 -9.54
C PHE A 168 12.82 -20.99 -10.08
N ASN A 169 12.81 -20.82 -11.40
CA ASN A 169 12.31 -19.60 -12.06
C ASN A 169 13.04 -18.31 -11.66
N ALA A 170 14.25 -18.38 -11.10
CA ALA A 170 14.94 -17.21 -10.55
C ALA A 170 15.12 -16.07 -11.56
N LYS A 171 15.60 -16.39 -12.76
CA LYS A 171 15.79 -15.40 -13.82
C LYS A 171 14.46 -14.80 -14.32
N LEU A 172 13.41 -15.63 -14.39
CA LEU A 172 12.07 -15.15 -14.74
C LEU A 172 11.54 -14.17 -13.68
N VAL A 173 11.69 -14.51 -12.41
CA VAL A 173 11.29 -13.63 -11.29
C VAL A 173 12.02 -12.30 -11.36
N GLU A 174 13.34 -12.29 -11.57
CA GLU A 174 14.13 -11.04 -11.71
C GLU A 174 13.58 -10.13 -12.81
N LEU A 175 13.24 -10.69 -13.98
CA LEU A 175 12.71 -9.92 -15.11
C LEU A 175 11.30 -9.38 -14.82
N LEU A 176 10.46 -10.14 -14.12
CA LEU A 176 9.13 -9.68 -13.71
C LEU A 176 9.21 -8.61 -12.62
N GLU A 177 10.19 -8.68 -11.70
CA GLU A 177 10.44 -7.67 -10.67
C GLU A 177 10.82 -6.31 -11.30
N VAL A 178 11.60 -6.30 -12.39
CA VAL A 178 11.88 -5.09 -13.17
C VAL A 178 10.58 -4.46 -13.68
N ILE A 179 9.67 -5.27 -14.24
CA ILE A 179 8.41 -4.77 -14.77
C ILE A 179 7.50 -4.30 -13.63
N GLU A 180 7.40 -5.05 -12.54
CA GLU A 180 6.65 -4.67 -11.33
C GLU A 180 7.09 -3.28 -10.85
N ARG A 181 8.41 -3.09 -10.72
CA ARG A 181 8.98 -1.83 -10.27
C ARG A 181 8.67 -0.68 -11.21
N ALA A 182 8.78 -0.91 -12.52
CA ALA A 182 8.43 0.08 -13.53
C ALA A 182 6.95 0.49 -13.46
N ARG A 183 6.05 -0.45 -13.17
CA ARG A 183 4.63 -0.14 -12.95
C ARG A 183 4.45 0.68 -11.68
N GLU A 184 5.16 0.37 -10.61
CA GLU A 184 5.08 1.10 -9.34
C GLU A 184 5.50 2.56 -9.50
N VAL A 185 6.67 2.82 -10.10
CA VAL A 185 7.17 4.20 -10.29
C VAL A 185 6.35 5.04 -11.26
N ASN A 186 5.57 4.41 -12.13
CA ASN A 186 4.65 5.09 -13.04
C ASN A 186 3.25 5.28 -12.43
N ASP A 187 3.06 5.05 -11.12
CA ASP A 187 1.77 5.15 -10.41
C ASP A 187 0.71 4.17 -10.98
N GLN A 188 1.16 3.05 -11.54
CA GLN A 188 0.30 1.98 -12.08
C GLN A 188 0.13 0.85 -11.06
N TRP A 189 -0.28 1.21 -9.84
CA TRP A 189 -0.25 0.33 -8.67
C TRP A 189 -1.01 -1.00 -8.85
N ARG A 190 -2.17 -0.98 -9.54
CA ARG A 190 -2.93 -2.21 -9.86
C ARG A 190 -2.11 -3.18 -10.71
N ASN A 191 -1.38 -2.66 -11.69
CA ASN A 191 -0.53 -3.47 -12.54
C ASN A 191 0.67 -4.01 -11.74
N ALA A 192 1.32 -3.18 -10.93
CA ALA A 192 2.40 -3.61 -10.04
C ALA A 192 1.95 -4.74 -9.11
N LEU A 193 0.75 -4.61 -8.52
CA LEU A 193 0.17 -5.66 -7.69
C LEU A 193 -0.01 -6.98 -8.44
N SER A 194 -0.52 -6.95 -9.68
CA SER A 194 -0.66 -8.17 -10.49
C SER A 194 0.69 -8.86 -10.74
N TYR A 195 1.75 -8.09 -11.00
CA TYR A 195 3.10 -8.65 -11.10
C TYR A 195 3.59 -9.20 -9.75
N ARG A 196 3.34 -8.50 -8.64
CA ARG A 196 3.73 -8.96 -7.29
C ARG A 196 3.06 -10.29 -6.91
N ARG A 197 1.77 -10.44 -7.23
CA ARG A 197 1.03 -11.71 -7.08
C ARG A 197 1.68 -12.83 -7.90
N ALA A 198 2.01 -12.56 -9.16
CA ALA A 198 2.68 -13.53 -10.03
C ALA A 198 4.09 -13.89 -9.55
N ILE A 199 4.88 -12.92 -9.10
CA ILE A 199 6.22 -13.11 -8.53
C ILE A 199 6.14 -14.00 -7.29
N ALA A 200 5.27 -13.68 -6.32
CA ALA A 200 5.10 -14.47 -5.11
C ALA A 200 4.79 -15.95 -5.41
N VAL A 201 3.92 -16.17 -6.39
CA VAL A 201 3.58 -17.51 -6.90
C VAL A 201 4.79 -18.21 -7.49
N LEU A 202 5.48 -17.59 -8.45
CA LEU A 202 6.63 -18.19 -9.14
C LEU A 202 7.79 -18.49 -8.18
N LYS A 203 7.99 -17.65 -7.16
CA LYS A 203 9.00 -17.89 -6.14
C LYS A 203 8.73 -19.14 -5.29
N SER A 204 7.46 -19.46 -5.09
CA SER A 204 7.00 -20.65 -4.36
C SER A 204 6.81 -21.89 -5.25
N TYR A 205 6.97 -21.75 -6.57
CA TYR A 205 6.67 -22.84 -7.49
C TYR A 205 7.74 -23.95 -7.39
N PRO A 206 7.35 -25.24 -7.28
CA PRO A 206 8.25 -26.31 -6.84
C PRO A 206 9.13 -26.92 -7.95
N ARG A 207 9.11 -26.33 -9.15
CA ARG A 207 9.96 -26.65 -10.30
C ARG A 207 10.02 -25.46 -11.26
N ASP A 208 10.82 -25.55 -12.32
CA ASP A 208 10.74 -24.57 -13.41
C ASP A 208 9.42 -24.73 -14.16
N ILE A 209 8.85 -23.59 -14.57
CA ILE A 209 7.70 -23.55 -15.48
C ILE A 209 8.16 -24.05 -16.85
N ILE A 210 7.36 -24.91 -17.47
CA ILE A 210 7.75 -25.54 -18.75
C ILE A 210 6.85 -25.15 -19.91
N SER A 211 5.66 -24.57 -19.67
CA SER A 211 4.75 -24.19 -20.75
C SER A 211 3.79 -23.06 -20.40
N HIS A 212 3.25 -22.41 -21.43
CA HIS A 212 2.17 -21.43 -21.27
C HIS A 212 0.85 -22.09 -20.83
N LYS A 213 0.56 -23.32 -21.27
CA LYS A 213 -0.62 -24.10 -20.85
C LYS A 213 -0.64 -24.32 -19.34
N GLU A 214 0.50 -24.68 -18.77
CA GLU A 214 0.69 -24.79 -17.32
C GLU A 214 0.40 -23.46 -16.61
N ILE A 215 0.98 -22.36 -17.10
CA ILE A 215 0.80 -21.03 -16.51
C ILE A 215 -0.68 -20.60 -16.47
N LYS A 216 -1.47 -20.91 -17.50
CA LYS A 216 -2.90 -20.58 -17.52
C LYS A 216 -3.68 -21.22 -16.37
N LYS A 217 -3.21 -22.34 -15.82
CA LYS A 217 -3.84 -23.03 -14.68
C LYS A 217 -3.47 -22.39 -13.34
N ILE A 218 -2.46 -21.52 -13.28
CA ILE A 218 -1.95 -20.95 -12.03
C ILE A 218 -2.75 -19.70 -11.63
N ARG A 219 -3.39 -19.75 -10.46
CA ARG A 219 -4.10 -18.62 -9.86
C ARG A 219 -3.13 -17.51 -9.52
N GLY A 220 -3.50 -16.27 -9.85
CA GLY A 220 -2.68 -15.08 -9.62
C GLY A 220 -1.81 -14.68 -10.81
N ILE A 221 -1.80 -15.44 -11.90
CA ILE A 221 -1.11 -15.06 -13.15
C ILE A 221 -2.16 -14.79 -14.24
N GLY A 222 -2.29 -13.52 -14.64
CA GLY A 222 -3.18 -13.11 -15.73
C GLY A 222 -2.60 -13.38 -17.12
N SER A 223 -3.46 -13.40 -18.14
CA SER A 223 -3.09 -13.70 -19.53
C SER A 223 -1.89 -12.91 -20.06
N LYS A 224 -1.86 -11.59 -19.81
CA LYS A 224 -0.75 -10.72 -20.22
C LYS A 224 0.59 -11.16 -19.62
N ILE A 225 0.62 -11.48 -18.32
CA ILE A 225 1.84 -11.97 -17.66
C ILE A 225 2.18 -13.36 -18.21
N GLY A 226 1.17 -14.21 -18.47
CA GLY A 226 1.36 -15.52 -19.08
C GLY A 226 2.02 -15.46 -20.47
N TYR A 227 1.67 -14.48 -21.30
CA TYR A 227 2.35 -14.26 -22.59
C TYR A 227 3.80 -13.78 -22.43
N GLN A 228 4.09 -12.96 -21.41
CA GLN A 228 5.47 -12.58 -21.10
C GLN A 228 6.30 -13.80 -20.66
N ILE A 229 5.71 -14.69 -19.86
CA ILE A 229 6.36 -15.95 -19.45
C ILE A 229 6.58 -16.87 -20.66
N GLU A 230 5.62 -16.99 -21.57
CA GLU A 230 5.76 -17.75 -22.81
C GLU A 230 6.92 -17.22 -23.67
N SER A 231 7.02 -15.90 -23.82
CA SER A 231 8.17 -15.28 -24.51
C SER A 231 9.49 -15.61 -23.81
N TYR A 232 9.52 -15.58 -22.47
CA TYR A 232 10.69 -15.97 -21.69
C TYR A 232 11.08 -17.43 -21.92
N LEU A 233 10.14 -18.37 -21.93
CA LEU A 233 10.44 -19.78 -22.17
C LEU A 233 11.09 -20.02 -23.54
N ARG A 234 10.70 -19.23 -24.56
CA ARG A 234 11.26 -19.32 -25.91
C ARG A 234 12.63 -18.65 -26.05
N THR A 235 12.84 -17.53 -25.35
CA THR A 235 13.96 -16.61 -25.63
C THR A 235 14.97 -16.47 -24.49
N GLY A 236 14.65 -16.94 -23.30
CA GLY A 236 15.44 -16.74 -22.07
C GLY A 236 15.34 -15.33 -21.48
N THR A 237 14.54 -14.42 -22.07
CA THR A 237 14.36 -13.05 -21.57
C THR A 237 12.93 -12.52 -21.80
N ILE A 238 12.62 -11.35 -21.23
CA ILE A 238 11.39 -10.60 -21.47
C ILE A 238 11.80 -9.26 -22.09
N THR A 239 11.46 -9.05 -23.37
CA THR A 239 11.82 -7.84 -24.12
C THR A 239 11.38 -6.56 -23.42
N GLU A 240 10.21 -6.56 -22.76
CA GLU A 240 9.74 -5.41 -21.99
C GLU A 240 10.69 -5.07 -20.82
N ALA A 241 11.20 -6.08 -20.10
CA ALA A 241 12.13 -5.87 -18.99
C ALA A 241 13.46 -5.28 -19.48
N GLU A 242 14.00 -5.80 -20.60
CA GLU A 242 15.22 -5.28 -21.22
C GLU A 242 15.08 -3.80 -21.63
N HIS A 243 13.94 -3.44 -22.25
CA HIS A 243 13.67 -2.05 -22.60
C HIS A 243 13.56 -1.14 -21.37
N ILE A 244 12.90 -1.60 -20.30
CA ILE A 244 12.79 -0.84 -19.04
C ILE A 244 14.17 -0.60 -18.42
N LEU A 245 15.05 -1.60 -18.43
CA LEU A 245 16.41 -1.47 -17.90
C LEU A 245 17.25 -0.43 -18.64
N GLN A 246 16.90 -0.10 -19.88
CA GLN A 246 17.58 0.92 -20.69
C GLN A 246 16.85 2.27 -20.70
N ASP A 247 15.65 2.35 -20.11
CA ASP A 247 14.80 3.54 -20.17
C ASP A 247 15.28 4.63 -19.18
N LYS A 248 15.77 5.74 -19.75
CA LYS A 248 16.17 6.93 -18.97
C LYS A 248 15.04 7.48 -18.10
N ARG A 249 13.79 7.36 -18.53
CA ARG A 249 12.63 7.79 -17.74
C ARG A 249 12.51 6.93 -16.49
N PHE A 250 12.56 5.61 -16.64
CA PHE A 250 12.52 4.68 -15.51
C PHE A 250 13.61 4.99 -14.49
N HIS A 251 14.87 5.12 -14.93
CA HIS A 251 16.00 5.48 -14.07
C HIS A 251 15.82 6.83 -13.35
N THR A 252 15.26 7.82 -14.03
CA THR A 252 15.00 9.13 -13.41
C THR A 252 13.91 9.05 -12.34
N LEU A 253 12.82 8.32 -12.62
CA LEU A 253 11.73 8.14 -11.67
C LEU A 253 12.18 7.33 -10.45
N GLU A 254 12.99 6.30 -10.65
CA GLU A 254 13.64 5.53 -9.59
C GLU A 254 14.53 6.41 -8.71
N LEU A 255 15.36 7.25 -9.33
CA LEU A 255 16.22 8.20 -8.64
C LEU A 255 15.39 9.12 -7.74
N PHE A 256 14.31 9.72 -8.26
CA PHE A 256 13.48 10.63 -7.48
C PHE A 256 12.73 9.91 -6.36
N ALA A 257 12.15 8.74 -6.65
CA ALA A 257 11.44 7.94 -5.65
C ALA A 257 12.36 7.35 -4.57
N SER A 258 13.69 7.39 -4.76
CA SER A 258 14.67 7.00 -3.74
C SER A 258 14.93 8.08 -2.68
N ILE A 259 14.46 9.32 -2.90
CA ILE A 259 14.60 10.42 -1.94
C ILE A 259 13.56 10.24 -0.82
N PHE A 260 13.99 10.29 0.44
CA PHE A 260 13.07 10.25 1.58
C PHE A 260 12.02 11.39 1.48
N GLY A 261 10.75 11.07 1.71
CA GLY A 261 9.65 12.03 1.57
C GLY A 261 9.16 12.23 0.12
N VAL A 262 9.69 11.50 -0.86
CA VAL A 262 9.27 11.56 -2.27
C VAL A 262 8.65 10.23 -2.69
N GLY A 263 7.33 10.20 -2.86
CA GLY A 263 6.61 9.06 -3.46
C GLY A 263 6.53 9.16 -4.98
N PHE A 264 5.97 8.13 -5.63
CA PHE A 264 5.88 8.04 -7.09
C PHE A 264 5.11 9.19 -7.74
N LYS A 265 4.04 9.68 -7.10
CA LYS A 265 3.28 10.84 -7.58
C LYS A 265 4.15 12.10 -7.66
N THR A 266 4.95 12.35 -6.61
CA THR A 266 5.87 13.48 -6.56
C THR A 266 6.99 13.31 -7.58
N ALA A 267 7.61 12.12 -7.65
CA ALA A 267 8.64 11.80 -8.64
C ALA A 267 8.14 12.03 -10.08
N LEU A 268 6.92 11.58 -10.39
CA LEU A 268 6.30 11.79 -11.70
C LEU A 268 5.98 13.27 -11.97
N SER A 269 5.55 14.01 -10.95
CA SER A 269 5.35 15.47 -11.05
C SER A 269 6.66 16.19 -11.39
N TRP A 270 7.74 15.90 -10.67
CA TRP A 270 9.07 16.46 -10.93
C TRP A 270 9.59 16.10 -12.31
N TYR A 271 9.44 14.84 -12.73
CA TYR A 271 9.82 14.43 -14.08
C TYR A 271 9.07 15.21 -15.17
N ARG A 272 7.76 15.43 -14.99
CA ARG A 272 6.92 16.22 -15.92
C ARG A 272 7.32 17.70 -15.97
N LYS A 273 7.85 18.24 -14.86
CA LYS A 273 8.44 19.60 -14.82
C LYS A 273 9.80 19.72 -15.51
N GLY A 274 10.35 18.61 -16.02
CA GLY A 274 11.62 18.58 -16.74
C GLY A 274 12.82 18.19 -15.90
N TYR A 275 12.64 17.89 -14.60
CA TYR A 275 13.75 17.52 -13.72
C TYR A 275 14.33 16.16 -14.13
N ARG A 276 15.65 16.04 -14.13
CA ARG A 276 16.38 14.80 -14.43
C ARG A 276 17.42 14.43 -13.39
N THR A 277 17.78 15.38 -12.52
CA THR A 277 18.86 15.23 -11.54
C THR A 277 18.40 15.56 -10.12
N ILE A 278 19.19 15.14 -9.13
CA ILE A 278 18.98 15.54 -7.73
C ILE A 278 19.13 17.05 -7.55
N GLU A 279 20.00 17.69 -8.34
CA GLU A 279 20.19 19.13 -8.29
C GLU A 279 18.94 19.88 -8.76
N ASP A 280 18.24 19.38 -9.78
CA ASP A 280 16.95 19.93 -10.19
C ASP A 280 15.93 19.85 -9.04
N CYS A 281 15.95 18.75 -8.29
CA CYS A 281 15.05 18.53 -7.15
C CYS A 281 15.36 19.48 -5.98
N LYS A 282 16.65 19.73 -5.70
CA LYS A 282 17.10 20.71 -4.67
C LYS A 282 16.64 22.13 -4.98
N ASN A 283 16.56 22.48 -6.25
CA ASN A 283 16.12 23.79 -6.71
C ASN A 283 14.58 23.93 -6.79
N HIS A 284 13.82 22.92 -6.36
CA HIS A 284 12.36 23.00 -6.34
C HIS A 284 11.90 24.05 -5.30
N PRO A 285 11.05 25.02 -5.67
CA PRO A 285 10.73 26.15 -4.78
C PRO A 285 9.88 25.75 -3.57
N ASN A 286 9.05 24.71 -3.71
CA ASN A 286 8.05 24.31 -2.70
C ASN A 286 8.30 22.88 -2.23
N LEU A 287 9.41 22.65 -1.53
CA LEU A 287 9.71 21.35 -0.91
C LEU A 287 9.03 21.23 0.46
N THR A 288 8.44 20.08 0.75
CA THR A 288 7.99 19.78 2.12
C THR A 288 9.20 19.59 3.04
N LYS A 289 9.02 19.72 4.36
CA LYS A 289 10.10 19.48 5.34
C LYS A 289 10.74 18.10 5.17
N ALA A 290 9.90 17.08 4.93
CA ALA A 290 10.38 15.72 4.69
C ALA A 290 11.23 15.63 3.41
N GLN A 291 10.84 16.30 2.33
CA GLN A 291 11.60 16.33 1.08
C GLN A 291 12.91 17.11 1.20
N GLN A 292 12.91 18.24 1.91
CA GLN A 292 14.13 18.99 2.22
C GLN A 292 15.14 18.13 2.98
N LEU A 293 14.67 17.46 4.03
CA LEU A 293 15.50 16.55 4.82
C LEU A 293 15.96 15.35 3.98
N GLY A 294 15.09 14.76 3.16
CA GLY A 294 15.43 13.66 2.29
C GLY A 294 16.47 14.02 1.23
N LEU A 295 16.46 15.25 0.71
CA LEU A 295 17.49 15.76 -0.19
C LEU A 295 18.81 16.05 0.53
N GLN A 296 18.75 16.56 1.77
CA GLN A 296 19.93 16.79 2.60
C GLN A 296 20.62 15.47 2.98
N LEU A 297 19.83 14.45 3.32
CA LEU A 297 20.30 13.14 3.74
C LEU A 297 20.38 12.15 2.57
N PHE A 298 20.24 12.63 1.33
CA PHE A 298 20.13 11.77 0.16
C PHE A 298 21.30 10.79 0.08
N ASP A 299 22.54 11.27 0.13
CA ASP A 299 23.69 10.39 0.00
C ASP A 299 23.77 9.32 1.11
N ASP A 300 23.30 9.64 2.31
CA ASP A 300 23.29 8.72 3.46
C ASP A 300 22.15 7.69 3.37
N LEU A 301 20.95 8.10 2.95
CA LEU A 301 19.72 7.29 2.96
C LEU A 301 19.32 6.67 1.61
N ARG A 302 20.01 7.01 0.51
CA ARG A 302 19.63 6.66 -0.89
C ARG A 302 19.75 5.18 -1.16
N GLU A 303 18.79 4.36 -0.71
CA GLU A 303 18.86 2.89 -0.88
C GLU A 303 17.55 2.12 -0.94
N LYS A 304 16.42 2.79 -0.73
CA LYS A 304 15.15 2.09 -0.54
C LYS A 304 14.66 1.30 -1.75
N THR A 305 15.11 1.58 -2.97
CA THR A 305 14.33 1.19 -4.15
C THR A 305 15.07 0.48 -5.26
N LEU A 306 16.40 0.42 -5.24
CA LEU A 306 17.13 -0.21 -6.35
C LEU A 306 17.23 -1.73 -6.17
N PRO A 307 17.12 -2.52 -7.26
CA PRO A 307 17.40 -3.96 -7.24
C PRO A 307 18.78 -4.24 -6.65
N GLN A 308 18.95 -5.37 -5.96
CA GLN A 308 20.25 -5.72 -5.33
C GLN A 308 21.41 -5.68 -6.35
N ASN A 309 21.13 -6.05 -7.61
CA ASN A 309 22.09 -6.06 -8.72
C ASN A 309 22.27 -4.69 -9.42
N SER A 310 21.64 -3.62 -8.91
CA SER A 310 21.82 -2.28 -9.46
C SER A 310 23.24 -1.77 -9.19
N PRO A 311 23.94 -1.17 -10.17
CA PRO A 311 25.27 -0.58 -9.96
C PRO A 311 25.30 0.53 -8.90
N PHE A 312 24.13 0.96 -8.42
CA PHE A 312 23.91 1.97 -7.40
C PHE A 312 23.52 1.39 -6.01
N SER A 313 23.56 0.07 -5.79
CA SER A 313 23.22 -0.62 -4.52
C SER A 313 24.30 -0.53 -3.42
N LYS A 314 25.36 0.26 -3.66
CA LYS A 314 26.64 0.20 -2.94
C LYS A 314 26.63 0.68 -1.49
N ARG A 315 25.53 1.16 -0.92
CA ARG A 315 25.51 1.65 0.46
C ARG A 315 24.75 0.72 1.41
N ARG A 316 24.14 -0.39 0.96
CA ARG A 316 23.09 -1.10 1.73
C ARG A 316 23.67 -1.64 3.00
N MET A 317 22.88 -1.59 4.07
CA MET A 317 23.32 -2.18 5.32
C MET A 317 23.44 -3.69 5.12
N SER A 318 24.65 -4.21 5.26
CA SER A 318 24.86 -5.64 5.41
C SER A 318 24.20 -6.14 6.70
N ARG A 319 24.23 -7.45 6.94
CA ARG A 319 23.74 -7.97 8.22
C ARG A 319 24.62 -7.52 9.37
N GLU A 320 25.92 -7.40 9.15
CA GLU A 320 26.90 -6.89 10.11
C GLU A 320 26.65 -5.42 10.44
N ASP A 321 26.33 -4.58 9.44
CA ASP A 321 25.93 -3.18 9.67
C ASP A 321 24.67 -3.09 10.54
N VAL A 322 23.66 -3.91 10.26
CA VAL A 322 22.43 -3.96 11.05
C VAL A 322 22.71 -4.43 12.48
N GLU A 323 23.57 -5.43 12.64
CA GLU A 323 23.94 -5.99 13.94
C GLU A 323 24.71 -4.99 14.80
N GLU A 324 25.62 -4.20 14.23
CA GLU A 324 26.29 -3.10 14.94
C GLU A 324 25.26 -2.12 15.52
N ILE A 325 24.37 -1.61 14.67
CA ILE A 325 23.35 -0.63 15.07
C ILE A 325 22.41 -1.23 16.12
N TYR A 326 21.93 -2.45 15.89
CA TYR A 326 21.06 -3.15 16.83
C TYR A 326 21.74 -3.36 18.19
N ASN A 327 23.01 -3.77 18.23
CA ASN A 327 23.73 -3.98 19.49
C ASN A 327 23.91 -2.68 20.27
N ILE A 328 24.25 -1.57 19.60
CA ILE A 328 24.34 -0.25 20.22
C ILE A 328 22.99 0.14 20.83
N ILE A 329 21.90 0.00 20.06
CA ILE A 329 20.55 0.33 20.53
C ILE A 329 20.20 -0.56 21.73
N LYS A 330 20.41 -1.88 21.62
CA LYS A 330 20.11 -2.85 22.67
C LYS A 330 20.84 -2.55 23.96
N GLU A 331 22.12 -2.18 23.90
CA GLU A 331 22.90 -1.81 25.08
C GLU A 331 22.38 -0.53 25.75
N ASN A 332 22.05 0.50 24.96
CA ASN A 332 21.52 1.76 25.49
C ASN A 332 20.11 1.58 26.08
N VAL A 333 19.23 0.85 25.40
CA VAL A 333 17.88 0.58 25.90
C VAL A 333 17.90 -0.32 27.14
N LYS A 334 18.79 -1.32 27.19
CA LYS A 334 18.95 -2.16 28.40
C LYS A 334 19.46 -1.38 29.61
N LYS A 335 20.32 -0.37 29.39
CA LYS A 335 20.78 0.55 30.45
C LYS A 335 19.67 1.48 30.93
N LEU A 336 18.82 1.94 30.01
CA LEU A 336 17.66 2.75 30.30
C LEU A 336 16.66 1.97 31.16
N ASP A 337 16.29 0.77 30.72
CA ASP A 337 15.38 -0.12 31.46
C ASP A 337 15.60 -1.59 31.03
N PRO A 338 16.09 -2.46 31.94
CA PRO A 338 16.39 -3.85 31.61
C PRO A 338 15.14 -4.70 31.32
N GLY A 339 13.94 -4.21 31.63
CA GLY A 339 12.67 -4.88 31.32
C GLY A 339 12.25 -4.73 29.85
N CYS A 340 12.90 -3.85 29.08
CA CYS A 340 12.58 -3.63 27.68
C CYS A 340 12.84 -4.88 26.81
N VAL A 341 11.87 -5.18 25.95
CA VAL A 341 11.99 -6.23 24.93
C VAL A 341 12.20 -5.56 23.58
N LEU A 342 13.28 -5.92 22.89
CA LEU A 342 13.61 -5.39 21.56
C LEU A 342 13.69 -6.53 20.55
N GLN A 343 12.94 -6.42 19.46
CA GLN A 343 12.91 -7.41 18.39
C GLN A 343 13.11 -6.77 17.01
N PRO A 344 14.22 -7.07 16.31
CA PRO A 344 14.36 -6.77 14.89
C PRO A 344 13.27 -7.46 14.07
N VAL A 345 12.63 -6.71 13.18
CA VAL A 345 11.59 -7.18 12.26
C VAL A 345 11.98 -6.83 10.82
N GLY A 346 11.01 -6.60 9.94
CA GLY A 346 11.26 -6.12 8.59
C GLY A 346 12.07 -7.08 7.71
N GLY A 347 12.79 -6.50 6.75
CA GLY A 347 13.61 -7.26 5.80
C GLY A 347 14.70 -8.11 6.45
N TYR A 348 15.31 -7.59 7.52
CA TYR A 348 16.39 -8.26 8.25
C TYR A 348 15.91 -9.58 8.86
N ARG A 349 14.73 -9.56 9.52
CA ARG A 349 14.12 -10.77 10.11
C ARG A 349 13.71 -11.79 9.06
N ARG A 350 13.36 -11.37 7.84
CA ARG A 350 13.04 -12.28 6.72
C ARG A 350 14.29 -12.80 5.98
N GLY A 351 15.48 -12.60 6.54
CA GLY A 351 16.73 -13.13 6.00
C GLY A 351 17.35 -12.33 4.86
N LYS A 352 16.97 -11.07 4.64
CA LYS A 352 17.66 -10.24 3.63
C LYS A 352 19.13 -10.03 4.00
N GLU A 353 19.99 -10.23 3.00
CA GLU A 353 21.44 -9.99 3.07
C GLU A 353 21.75 -8.49 3.12
N LEU A 354 20.96 -7.69 2.39
CA LEU A 354 21.10 -6.23 2.29
C LEU A 354 19.80 -5.54 2.68
N ASN A 355 19.88 -4.57 3.59
CA ASN A 355 18.75 -3.87 4.20
C ASN A 355 18.80 -2.37 3.91
N GLY A 356 17.64 -1.75 3.71
CA GLY A 356 17.52 -0.30 3.52
C GLY A 356 17.35 0.47 4.84
N ASP A 357 16.84 -0.22 5.85
CA ASP A 357 16.50 0.27 7.19
C ASP A 357 16.61 -0.88 8.20
N LEU A 358 16.61 -0.51 9.48
CA LEU A 358 16.44 -1.43 10.61
C LEU A 358 15.12 -1.11 11.30
N ASP A 359 14.14 -2.01 11.16
CA ASP A 359 12.86 -1.95 11.88
C ASP A 359 12.98 -2.66 13.24
N LEU A 360 12.60 -1.98 14.31
CA LEU A 360 12.66 -2.49 15.68
C LEU A 360 11.34 -2.30 16.40
N ILE A 361 10.76 -3.41 16.85
CA ILE A 361 9.69 -3.37 17.84
C ILE A 361 10.31 -3.30 19.23
N ILE A 362 9.82 -2.35 20.03
CA ILE A 362 10.14 -2.22 21.44
C ILE A 362 8.85 -2.39 22.25
N SER A 363 8.91 -3.21 23.29
CA SER A 363 7.81 -3.43 24.22
C SER A 363 8.34 -3.51 25.66
N HIS A 364 7.43 -3.55 26.61
CA HIS A 364 7.73 -3.69 28.03
C HIS A 364 6.63 -4.51 28.72
N PRO A 365 6.97 -5.48 29.60
CA PRO A 365 5.97 -6.32 30.27
C PRO A 365 5.11 -5.54 31.27
N ASP A 366 5.63 -4.45 31.83
CA ASP A 366 4.84 -3.47 32.57
C ASP A 366 4.24 -2.44 31.61
N GLU A 367 2.91 -2.49 31.46
CA GLU A 367 2.12 -1.63 30.59
C GLU A 367 2.19 -0.15 30.98
N GLU A 368 2.48 0.19 32.24
CA GLU A 368 2.63 1.58 32.68
C GLU A 368 3.90 2.23 32.11
N ARG A 369 4.90 1.44 31.70
CA ARG A 369 6.13 1.94 31.06
C ARG A 369 5.95 2.25 29.58
N VAL A 370 5.04 1.56 28.89
CA VAL A 370 4.87 1.64 27.43
C VAL A 370 4.66 3.07 26.91
N PRO A 371 3.83 3.93 27.54
CA PRO A 371 3.57 5.29 27.04
C PRO A 371 4.78 6.24 27.02
N SER A 372 5.78 6.04 27.89
CA SER A 372 6.99 6.89 27.89
C SER A 372 8.12 6.31 27.05
N LEU A 373 8.06 5.02 26.73
CA LEU A 373 9.18 4.23 26.21
C LEU A 373 9.79 4.82 24.94
N LEU A 374 8.97 5.26 23.97
CA LEU A 374 9.51 5.86 22.74
C LEU A 374 10.32 7.13 23.02
N ASN A 375 9.80 8.00 23.88
CA ASN A 375 10.50 9.23 24.23
C ASN A 375 11.81 8.93 24.95
N ASP A 376 11.78 8.02 25.91
CA ASP A 376 12.94 7.67 26.71
C ASP A 376 14.06 7.09 25.83
N VAL A 377 13.72 6.18 24.91
CA VAL A 377 14.65 5.59 23.94
C VAL A 377 15.23 6.64 22.99
N ILE A 378 14.38 7.50 22.41
CA ILE A 378 14.82 8.53 21.47
C ILE A 378 15.72 9.56 22.16
N THR A 379 15.37 10.00 23.36
CA THR A 379 16.19 10.92 24.16
C THR A 379 17.55 10.29 24.47
N THR A 380 17.56 9.07 25.00
CA THR A 380 18.80 8.33 25.34
C THR A 380 19.74 8.24 24.15
N LEU A 381 19.23 7.83 22.98
CA LEU A 381 20.06 7.67 21.78
C LEU A 381 20.46 9.01 21.13
N THR A 382 19.68 10.07 21.34
CA THR A 382 20.03 11.43 20.88
C THR A 382 21.14 12.03 21.75
N GLU A 383 21.02 11.92 23.07
CA GLU A 383 22.03 12.37 24.03
C GLU A 383 23.34 11.57 23.91
N GLY A 384 23.23 10.27 23.61
CA GLY A 384 24.37 9.42 23.24
C GLY A 384 25.00 9.78 21.89
N GLY A 385 24.44 10.73 21.15
CA GLY A 385 24.97 11.24 19.89
C GLY A 385 24.71 10.35 18.68
N TYR A 386 23.91 9.30 18.80
CA TYR A 386 23.61 8.37 17.70
C TYR A 386 22.51 8.90 16.79
N ILE A 387 21.41 9.44 17.32
CA ILE A 387 20.34 10.00 16.50
C ILE A 387 20.72 11.41 16.05
N LYS A 388 20.75 11.64 14.73
CA LYS A 388 21.10 12.95 14.14
C LYS A 388 19.91 13.70 13.59
N ASN A 389 18.90 12.99 13.08
CA ASN A 389 17.71 13.60 12.51
C ASN A 389 16.47 12.76 12.81
N LEU A 390 15.36 13.44 13.11
CA LEU A 390 14.03 12.84 13.13
C LEU A 390 13.46 12.83 11.71
N LEU A 391 13.11 11.66 11.21
CA LEU A 391 12.56 11.49 9.86
C LEU A 391 11.02 11.52 9.87
N TYR A 392 10.42 10.80 10.80
CA TYR A 392 8.97 10.70 10.94
C TYR A 392 8.60 10.36 12.38
N ARG A 393 7.43 10.83 12.83
CA ARG A 393 6.87 10.42 14.11
C ARG A 393 5.35 10.34 14.02
N ALA A 394 4.79 9.22 14.46
CA ALA A 394 3.36 9.06 14.68
C ALA A 394 3.10 8.66 16.13
N ARG A 395 2.12 9.34 16.73
CA ARG A 395 1.60 8.98 18.04
C ARG A 395 0.49 7.95 17.87
N SER A 396 0.28 7.12 18.89
CA SER A 396 -0.91 6.27 18.96
C SER A 396 -2.14 7.18 19.03
N GLU A 397 -2.86 7.30 17.91
CA GLU A 397 -4.11 8.04 17.83
C GLU A 397 -5.24 7.10 17.40
N SER A 398 -6.33 7.09 18.16
CA SER A 398 -7.55 6.34 17.86
C SER A 398 -8.34 7.01 16.72
N ARG A 399 -7.74 7.17 15.54
CA ARG A 399 -8.46 7.65 14.35
C ARG A 399 -9.02 6.47 13.58
N THR A 400 -10.33 6.46 13.36
CA THR A 400 -11.02 5.43 12.56
C THR A 400 -10.43 5.38 11.14
N GLY A 401 -9.96 4.21 10.70
CA GLY A 401 -9.46 3.97 9.33
C GLY A 401 -7.94 3.80 9.20
N ILE A 402 -7.16 3.96 10.27
CA ILE A 402 -5.72 3.69 10.23
C ILE A 402 -5.48 2.19 10.47
N ILE A 403 -4.67 1.57 9.62
CA ILE A 403 -4.37 0.13 9.60
C ILE A 403 -3.32 -0.27 10.66
N ASP A 404 -2.60 0.72 11.18
CA ASP A 404 -1.56 0.59 12.20
C ASP A 404 -1.55 1.78 13.17
N HIS A 405 -2.04 1.55 14.40
CA HIS A 405 -2.12 2.54 15.48
C HIS A 405 -0.89 2.54 16.40
N LEU A 406 0.15 1.77 16.11
CA LEU A 406 1.32 1.70 16.96
C LEU A 406 2.07 3.05 16.97
N GLU A 407 2.57 3.45 18.15
CA GLU A 407 3.45 4.61 18.24
C GLU A 407 4.76 4.29 17.51
N LYS A 408 5.26 5.21 16.69
CA LYS A 408 6.44 4.97 15.87
C LYS A 408 7.25 6.22 15.61
N CYS A 409 8.56 6.04 15.51
CA CYS A 409 9.53 7.09 15.27
C CYS A 409 10.60 6.57 14.32
N PHE A 410 10.79 7.24 13.19
CA PHE A 410 11.81 6.91 12.21
C PHE A 410 12.91 7.95 12.31
N VAL A 411 14.16 7.51 12.33
CA VAL A 411 15.32 8.39 12.58
C VAL A 411 16.47 8.10 11.64
N ALA A 412 17.33 9.11 11.46
CA ALA A 412 18.65 8.93 10.88
C ALA A 412 19.67 8.70 12.02
N PHE A 413 20.08 7.44 12.16
CA PHE A 413 21.05 6.95 13.14
C PHE A 413 22.45 6.98 12.54
N LEU A 414 23.40 7.68 13.17
CA LEU A 414 24.80 7.69 12.75
C LEU A 414 25.47 6.37 13.15
N GLN A 415 25.75 5.51 12.18
CA GLN A 415 26.50 4.28 12.39
C GLN A 415 27.98 4.63 12.70
N PRO A 416 28.52 4.26 13.87
CA PRO A 416 29.88 4.66 14.25
C PRO A 416 30.98 4.15 13.32
N SER A 417 30.92 2.89 12.88
CA SER A 417 31.98 2.31 12.05
C SER A 417 32.12 2.96 10.67
N THR A 418 31.00 3.34 10.06
CA THR A 418 30.96 3.88 8.68
C THR A 418 30.81 5.40 8.63
N GLN A 419 30.37 6.02 9.73
CA GLN A 419 29.95 7.43 9.79
C GLN A 419 28.80 7.79 8.82
N ILE A 420 28.08 6.78 8.33
CA ILE A 420 26.90 6.95 7.48
C ILE A 420 25.66 7.03 8.37
N LYS A 421 24.73 7.94 8.04
CA LYS A 421 23.42 7.97 8.70
C LYS A 421 22.51 6.93 8.08
N ARG A 422 22.05 5.99 8.88
CA ARG A 422 21.17 4.88 8.50
C ARG A 422 19.76 5.13 9.01
N GLN A 423 18.75 4.70 8.26
CA GLN A 423 17.39 4.76 8.78
C GLN A 423 17.17 3.64 9.80
N VAL A 424 16.65 4.03 10.97
CA VAL A 424 16.16 3.11 12.00
C VAL A 424 14.73 3.49 12.33
N ASP A 425 13.84 2.50 12.29
CA ASP A 425 12.42 2.67 12.54
C ASP A 425 12.08 2.00 13.88
N PHE A 426 11.68 2.80 14.85
CA PHE A 426 11.23 2.34 16.16
C PHE A 426 9.72 2.25 16.20
N ILE A 427 9.20 1.11 16.67
CA ILE A 427 7.77 0.82 16.79
C ILE A 427 7.50 0.36 18.22
N ILE A 428 6.57 1.02 18.91
CA ILE A 428 6.16 0.63 20.25
C ILE A 428 4.90 -0.21 20.20
N ALA A 429 4.92 -1.35 20.87
CA ALA A 429 3.76 -2.20 21.08
C ALA A 429 3.57 -2.49 22.57
N THR A 430 2.33 -2.46 23.03
CA THR A 430 1.95 -3.06 24.33
C THR A 430 2.15 -4.57 24.30
N GLN A 431 2.14 -5.23 25.46
CA GLN A 431 2.31 -6.69 25.51
C GLN A 431 1.20 -7.41 24.76
N SER A 432 -0.03 -6.87 24.82
CA SER A 432 -1.19 -7.38 24.09
C SER A 432 -1.11 -7.21 22.57
N GLN A 433 -0.32 -6.25 22.09
CA GLN A 433 -0.14 -5.95 20.67
C GLN A 433 1.13 -6.57 20.09
N PHE A 434 2.04 -7.05 20.94
CA PHE A 434 3.38 -7.48 20.54
C PHE A 434 3.34 -8.56 19.46
N ALA A 435 2.50 -9.59 19.62
CA ALA A 435 2.35 -10.66 18.65
C ALA A 435 1.89 -10.15 17.26
N SER A 436 0.86 -9.31 17.22
CA SER A 436 0.37 -8.74 15.95
C SER A 436 1.34 -7.75 15.33
N ALA A 437 2.09 -7.02 16.16
CA ALA A 437 3.11 -6.09 15.72
C ALA A 437 4.26 -6.86 15.06
N LEU A 438 4.69 -7.97 15.66
CA LEU A 438 5.69 -8.87 15.08
C LEU A 438 5.27 -9.35 13.70
N VAL A 439 4.06 -9.90 13.55
CA VAL A 439 3.57 -10.35 12.24
C VAL A 439 3.51 -9.17 11.26
N GLY A 440 2.86 -8.08 11.66
CA GLY A 440 2.60 -6.89 10.85
C GLY A 440 3.86 -6.22 10.29
N TRP A 441 4.88 -6.07 11.14
CA TRP A 441 6.14 -5.42 10.79
C TRP A 441 7.21 -6.39 10.30
N THR A 442 7.02 -7.70 10.45
CA THR A 442 7.88 -8.68 9.78
C THR A 442 7.64 -8.71 8.27
N GLY A 443 6.41 -8.49 7.80
CA GLY A 443 6.11 -8.48 6.36
C GLY A 443 6.28 -9.85 5.67
N SER A 444 6.48 -9.92 4.34
CA SER A 444 6.58 -8.82 3.37
C SER A 444 5.28 -8.02 3.19
N ARG A 445 5.33 -6.87 2.49
CA ARG A 445 4.13 -6.09 2.14
C ARG A 445 3.05 -6.96 1.46
N GLN A 446 3.44 -7.85 0.55
CA GLN A 446 2.49 -8.72 -0.14
C GLN A 446 1.95 -9.83 0.77
N TYR A 447 2.81 -10.39 1.63
CA TYR A 447 2.38 -11.38 2.63
C TYR A 447 1.31 -10.79 3.57
N GLU A 448 1.58 -9.59 4.11
CA GLU A 448 0.66 -8.85 4.98
C GLU A 448 -0.68 -8.52 4.29
N ARG A 449 -0.62 -8.01 3.06
CA ARG A 449 -1.84 -7.78 2.25
C ARG A 449 -2.65 -9.05 2.10
N SER A 450 -1.98 -10.17 1.81
CA SER A 450 -2.62 -11.47 1.66
C SER A 450 -3.26 -11.95 2.95
N LEU A 451 -2.54 -11.84 4.08
CA LEU A 451 -2.99 -12.26 5.40
C LEU A 451 -4.23 -11.48 5.84
N ARG A 452 -4.21 -10.15 5.69
CA ARG A 452 -5.36 -9.28 6.02
C ARG A 452 -6.57 -9.63 5.17
N ARG A 453 -6.36 -9.81 3.87
CA ARG A 453 -7.42 -10.21 2.93
C ARG A 453 -8.00 -11.59 3.30
N TYR A 454 -7.15 -12.57 3.61
CA TYR A 454 -7.56 -13.91 4.02
C TYR A 454 -8.34 -13.87 5.34
N ALA A 455 -7.83 -13.19 6.36
CA ALA A 455 -8.50 -13.00 7.65
C ALA A 455 -9.90 -12.41 7.47
N LYS A 456 -10.02 -11.34 6.67
CA LYS A 456 -11.30 -10.66 6.42
C LYS A 456 -12.30 -11.54 5.69
N ARG A 457 -11.87 -12.20 4.61
CA ARG A 457 -12.77 -12.91 3.69
C ARG A 457 -13.09 -14.32 4.13
N GLU A 458 -12.07 -15.08 4.48
CA GLU A 458 -12.18 -16.50 4.80
C GLU A 458 -12.48 -16.73 6.28
N LYS A 459 -11.95 -15.88 7.18
CA LYS A 459 -12.10 -16.05 8.64
C LYS A 459 -13.06 -15.09 9.30
N LYS A 460 -13.57 -14.09 8.58
CA LYS A 460 -14.43 -13.02 9.15
C LYS A 460 -13.79 -12.36 10.38
N MET A 461 -12.47 -12.14 10.30
CA MET A 461 -11.67 -11.44 11.29
C MET A 461 -10.93 -10.28 10.63
N VAL A 462 -10.51 -9.29 11.40
CA VAL A 462 -9.68 -8.20 10.89
C VAL A 462 -8.31 -8.30 11.56
N PHE A 463 -7.30 -8.60 10.76
CA PHE A 463 -5.92 -8.56 11.22
C PHE A 463 -5.33 -7.16 11.00
N ALA A 464 -4.67 -6.63 12.00
CA ALA A 464 -3.92 -5.39 11.94
C ALA A 464 -2.61 -5.49 12.74
N SER A 465 -1.66 -4.58 12.50
CA SER A 465 -0.37 -4.60 13.23
C SER A 465 -0.56 -4.38 14.73
N HIS A 466 -1.67 -3.78 15.15
CA HIS A 466 -2.03 -3.52 16.54
C HIS A 466 -3.08 -4.50 17.10
N GLY A 467 -3.41 -5.58 16.39
CA GLY A 467 -4.23 -6.64 16.95
C GLY A 467 -4.95 -7.49 15.92
N LEU A 468 -5.50 -8.61 16.40
CA LEU A 468 -6.48 -9.42 15.67
C LEU A 468 -7.87 -9.11 16.24
N PHE A 469 -8.86 -8.89 15.39
CA PHE A 469 -10.20 -8.47 15.82
C PHE A 469 -11.30 -9.32 15.19
N THR A 470 -12.44 -9.38 15.86
CA THR A 470 -13.69 -9.83 15.23
C THR A 470 -14.09 -8.88 14.11
N ASN A 471 -14.70 -9.39 13.04
CA ASN A 471 -15.28 -8.55 11.98
C ASN A 471 -16.73 -8.14 12.32
N THR A 472 -16.95 -7.69 13.55
CA THR A 472 -18.22 -7.13 14.04
C THR A 472 -18.10 -5.62 14.24
N LYS A 473 -19.23 -4.95 14.45
CA LYS A 473 -19.27 -3.56 14.93
C LYS A 473 -19.99 -3.53 16.28
N PRO A 474 -19.32 -3.18 17.39
CA PRO A 474 -17.90 -2.82 17.49
C PRO A 474 -16.97 -4.02 17.21
N ARG A 475 -15.74 -3.71 16.78
CA ARG A 475 -14.67 -4.72 16.67
C ARG A 475 -14.21 -5.10 18.08
N ILE A 476 -14.06 -6.39 18.33
CA ILE A 476 -13.59 -6.91 19.62
C ILE A 476 -12.21 -7.51 19.41
N LEU A 477 -11.25 -7.12 20.27
CA LEU A 477 -9.90 -7.67 20.23
C LEU A 477 -9.93 -9.16 20.59
N ILE A 478 -9.26 -9.96 19.77
CA ILE A 478 -9.02 -11.39 20.01
C ILE A 478 -7.63 -11.47 20.64
N PRO A 479 -7.51 -11.87 21.93
CA PRO A 479 -6.23 -11.94 22.61
C PRO A 479 -5.29 -12.92 21.91
N THR A 480 -4.05 -12.48 21.69
CA THR A 480 -2.96 -13.33 21.15
C THR A 480 -1.66 -12.95 21.83
N SER A 481 -0.91 -13.94 22.28
CA SER A 481 0.36 -13.77 23.00
C SER A 481 1.58 -14.12 22.14
N THR A 482 1.39 -14.90 21.07
CA THR A 482 2.46 -15.27 20.13
C THR A 482 2.02 -15.11 18.68
N GLU A 483 2.99 -14.96 17.77
CA GLU A 483 2.69 -14.97 16.33
C GLU A 483 1.97 -16.29 15.94
N ARG A 484 2.41 -17.43 16.48
CA ARG A 484 1.86 -18.75 16.16
C ARG A 484 0.37 -18.85 16.50
N GLU A 485 -0.07 -18.29 17.63
CA GLU A 485 -1.49 -18.23 17.97
C GLU A 485 -2.32 -17.45 16.95
N ILE A 486 -1.78 -16.35 16.40
CA ILE A 486 -2.47 -15.60 15.33
C ILE A 486 -2.67 -16.50 14.10
N PHE A 487 -1.62 -17.22 13.70
CA PHE A 487 -1.69 -18.14 12.56
C PHE A 487 -2.66 -19.31 12.81
N ASP A 488 -2.64 -19.90 14.01
CA ASP A 488 -3.53 -20.99 14.40
C ASP A 488 -5.00 -20.55 14.41
N ILE A 489 -5.31 -19.37 14.99
CA ILE A 489 -6.67 -18.79 14.98
C ILE A 489 -7.13 -18.51 13.55
N LEU A 490 -6.24 -17.98 12.72
CA LEU A 490 -6.52 -17.72 11.31
C LEU A 490 -6.48 -18.99 10.46
N GLY A 491 -6.12 -20.17 10.97
CA GLY A 491 -5.96 -21.38 10.16
C GLY A 491 -4.99 -21.21 8.97
N VAL A 492 -4.01 -20.32 9.12
CA VAL A 492 -2.92 -20.10 8.16
C VAL A 492 -1.74 -20.94 8.65
N PRO A 493 -1.04 -21.70 7.78
CA PRO A 493 0.11 -22.48 8.23
C PRO A 493 1.19 -21.58 8.83
N TRP A 494 1.80 -22.01 9.93
CA TRP A 494 3.00 -21.35 10.45
C TRP A 494 4.11 -21.39 9.39
N LEU A 495 4.53 -20.21 8.94
CA LEU A 495 5.67 -20.02 8.06
C LEU A 495 6.74 -19.24 8.80
N GLU A 496 7.96 -19.75 8.82
CA GLU A 496 9.10 -19.01 9.33
C GLU A 496 9.23 -17.65 8.60
N PRO A 497 9.71 -16.58 9.28
CA PRO A 497 9.84 -15.25 8.68
C PRO A 497 10.54 -15.23 7.30
N GLU A 498 11.56 -16.07 7.11
CA GLU A 498 12.34 -16.21 5.87
C GLU A 498 11.50 -16.75 4.70
N MET A 499 10.35 -17.38 5.00
CA MET A 499 9.39 -17.92 4.04
C MET A 499 8.21 -16.99 3.78
N ARG A 500 8.28 -15.72 4.24
CA ARG A 500 7.26 -14.68 4.02
C ARG A 500 7.70 -13.64 2.99
N ASN A 501 8.60 -13.99 2.06
CA ASN A 501 9.19 -13.09 1.07
C ASN A 501 8.38 -13.01 -0.23
N CYS A 502 7.06 -12.80 -0.10
CA CYS A 502 6.12 -12.64 -1.20
C CYS A 502 6.33 -11.35 -1.98
#